data_AF-A0A523N5S0-F1
#
_entry.id   AF-A0A523N5S0-F1
#
_cell.length_a   1.000
_cell.length_b   1.000
_cell.length_c   1.000
_cell.angle_alpha   90.00
_cell.angle_beta   90.00
_cell.angle_gamma   90.00
#
_symmetry.space_group_name_H-M   'P 1'
#
loop_
_entity.id
_entity.type
_entity.pdbx_description
1 polymer ?
#
loop_
_entity_poly.entity_id
_entity_poly.type
_entity_poly.pdbx_seq_one_letter_code
_entity_poly.pdbx_strand_id
1 'polypeptide(L)'
;MMVKPCNVLSDRMPDVVSGGAHWTPEEEDHLSSCEECALEWQLVQRAGVLGDRVAAAVDPDAMAAKVVERLRHKPRVLPFRRPGWWAAGLAAAAAAIVLLLGPFGDRETGAGPSAEIVWLVPELDSLETTELLLVLNSFDPAAPASVMVVPFIDDLERQELEQVLQAWEG
;
A
#
# COMPACT_ATOMS: atom_id res chain seq x y z
N MET A 1 2.54 -18.66 36.34
CA MET A 1 2.52 -17.41 35.55
C MET A 1 3.12 -17.73 34.20
N MET A 2 2.33 -17.66 33.13
CA MET A 2 2.86 -17.79 31.77
C MET A 2 3.40 -16.43 31.38
N VAL A 3 4.73 -16.31 31.29
CA VAL A 3 5.38 -15.12 30.73
C VAL A 3 4.93 -15.03 29.27
N LYS A 4 4.25 -13.94 28.89
CA LYS A 4 3.95 -13.70 27.48
C LYS A 4 5.27 -13.44 26.74
N PRO A 5 5.46 -13.99 25.53
CA PRO A 5 6.68 -13.76 24.77
C PRO A 5 6.75 -12.29 24.32
N CYS A 6 7.94 -11.69 24.36
CA CYS A 6 8.18 -10.27 24.03
C CYS A 6 7.55 -9.84 22.70
N ASN A 7 7.60 -10.72 21.68
CA ASN A 7 7.03 -10.47 20.36
C ASN A 7 5.53 -10.13 20.41
N VAL A 8 4.77 -10.79 21.30
CA VAL A 8 3.33 -10.53 21.46
C VAL A 8 3.06 -9.16 22.08
N LEU A 9 3.96 -8.67 22.95
CA LEU A 9 3.85 -7.31 23.46
C LEU A 9 4.21 -6.29 22.38
N SER A 10 5.32 -6.50 21.66
CA SER A 10 5.78 -5.66 20.55
C SER A 10 4.67 -5.43 19.51
N ASP A 11 4.05 -6.50 19.03
CA ASP A 11 2.96 -6.43 18.05
C ASP A 11 1.74 -5.62 18.54
N ARG A 12 1.52 -5.57 19.86
CA ARG A 12 0.39 -4.84 20.47
C ARG A 12 0.69 -3.38 20.80
N MET A 13 1.97 -2.97 20.85
CA MET A 13 2.34 -1.61 21.25
C MET A 13 1.68 -0.52 20.38
N PRO A 14 1.65 -0.63 19.04
CA PRO A 14 1.04 0.40 18.20
C PRO A 14 -0.45 0.61 18.52
N ASP A 15 -1.19 -0.47 18.73
CA ASP A 15 -2.62 -0.43 19.04
C ASP A 15 -2.88 0.22 20.41
N VAL A 16 -2.04 -0.06 21.40
CA VAL A 16 -2.16 0.56 22.74
C VAL A 16 -1.83 2.05 22.68
N VAL A 17 -0.77 2.45 21.95
CA VAL A 17 -0.45 3.88 21.74
C VAL A 17 -1.56 4.61 21.03
N SER A 18 -2.21 3.97 20.05
CA SER A 18 -3.32 4.55 19.28
C SER A 18 -4.64 4.57 20.08
N GLY A 19 -4.66 4.03 21.31
CA GLY A 19 -5.84 3.94 22.16
C GLY A 19 -6.84 2.84 21.76
N GLY A 20 -6.48 1.96 20.80
CA GLY A 20 -7.31 0.83 20.36
C GLY A 20 -7.27 -0.37 21.31
N ALA A 21 -6.29 -0.41 22.21
CA ALA A 21 -6.13 -1.46 23.21
C ALA A 21 -5.58 -0.92 24.54
N HIS A 22 -5.60 -1.77 25.57
CA HIS A 22 -4.99 -1.50 26.88
C HIS A 22 -4.09 -2.67 27.30
N TRP A 23 -3.07 -2.37 28.11
CA TRP A 23 -2.24 -3.38 28.74
C TRP A 23 -3.01 -4.12 29.83
N THR A 24 -2.84 -5.44 29.91
CA THR A 24 -3.27 -6.20 31.08
C THR A 24 -2.25 -6.03 32.22
N PRO A 25 -2.64 -6.26 33.49
CA PRO A 25 -1.70 -6.15 34.61
C PRO A 25 -0.44 -7.01 34.47
N GLU A 26 -0.57 -8.20 33.87
CA GLU A 26 0.56 -9.10 33.61
C GLU A 26 1.49 -8.56 32.52
N GLU A 27 0.96 -7.80 31.56
CA GLU A 27 1.74 -7.15 30.51
C GLU A 27 2.48 -5.93 31.06
N GLU A 28 1.84 -5.15 31.92
CA GLU A 28 2.50 -4.04 32.63
C GLU A 28 3.65 -4.54 33.50
N ASP A 29 3.45 -5.64 34.22
CA ASP A 29 4.51 -6.30 35.00
C ASP A 29 5.68 -6.73 34.10
N HIS A 30 5.40 -7.29 32.92
CA HIS A 30 6.42 -7.63 31.94
C HIS A 30 7.16 -6.40 31.41
N LEU A 31 6.44 -5.33 31.03
CA LEU A 31 7.04 -4.07 30.58
C LEU A 31 7.92 -3.42 31.65
N SER A 32 7.61 -3.63 32.93
CA SER A 32 8.43 -3.11 34.04
C SER A 32 9.67 -3.97 34.34
N SER A 33 9.64 -5.25 33.98
CA SER A 33 10.71 -6.21 34.29
C SER A 33 11.64 -6.52 33.11
N CYS A 34 11.21 -6.26 31.87
CA CYS A 34 11.99 -6.47 30.65
C CYS A 34 12.48 -5.15 30.06
N GLU A 35 13.80 -4.90 30.13
CA GLU A 35 14.41 -3.64 29.66
C GLU A 35 14.20 -3.41 28.15
N GLU A 36 14.30 -4.46 27.34
CA GLU A 36 14.11 -4.38 25.88
C GLU A 36 12.69 -3.92 25.53
N CYS A 37 11.67 -4.57 26.10
CA CYS A 37 10.28 -4.18 25.88
C CYS A 37 9.97 -2.78 26.44
N ALA A 38 10.61 -2.37 27.54
CA ALA A 38 10.46 -1.02 28.08
C ALA A 38 11.02 0.05 27.13
N LEU A 39 12.18 -0.20 26.52
CA LEU A 39 12.80 0.70 25.55
C LEU A 39 11.98 0.79 24.27
N GLU A 40 11.54 -0.34 23.75
CA GLU A 40 10.66 -0.40 22.58
C GLU A 40 9.36 0.37 22.84
N TRP A 41 8.74 0.17 24.00
CA TRP A 41 7.52 0.88 24.37
C TRP A 41 7.72 2.40 24.44
N GLN A 42 8.86 2.88 24.94
CA GLN A 42 9.19 4.30 24.92
C GLN A 42 9.37 4.85 23.50
N LEU A 43 9.96 4.07 22.60
CA LEU A 43 10.11 4.44 21.19
C LEU A 43 8.73 4.62 20.54
N VAL A 44 7.84 3.63 20.71
CA VAL A 44 6.49 3.65 20.13
C VAL A 44 5.68 4.82 20.66
N GLN A 45 5.76 5.12 21.97
CA GLN A 45 5.11 6.31 22.55
C GLN A 45 5.60 7.61 21.93
N ARG A 46 6.91 7.77 21.75
CA ARG A 46 7.48 8.99 21.14
C ARG A 46 7.08 9.12 19.68
N ALA A 47 7.07 8.00 18.94
CA ALA A 47 6.60 7.95 17.56
C ALA A 47 5.12 8.34 17.46
N GLY A 48 4.28 7.85 18.37
CA GLY A 48 2.86 8.24 18.47
C GLY A 48 2.67 9.75 18.67
N VAL A 49 3.36 10.33 19.66
CA VAL A 49 3.30 11.78 19.92
C VAL A 49 3.80 12.60 18.71
N LEU A 50 4.83 12.13 18.01
CA LEU A 50 5.29 12.78 16.78
C LEU A 50 4.22 12.69 15.69
N GLY A 51 3.61 11.52 15.51
CA GLY A 51 2.50 11.30 14.58
C GLY A 51 1.34 12.25 14.83
N ASP A 52 0.91 12.40 16.09
CA ASP A 52 -0.17 13.33 16.47
C ASP A 52 0.16 14.78 16.14
N ARG A 53 1.41 15.22 16.38
CA ARG A 53 1.84 16.59 16.04
C ARG A 53 1.84 16.83 14.53
N VAL A 54 2.30 15.84 13.76
CA VAL A 54 2.30 15.92 12.30
C VAL A 54 0.86 15.93 11.79
N ALA A 55 0.01 15.05 12.29
CA ALA A 55 -1.41 15.01 11.93
C ALA A 55 -2.12 16.34 12.24
N ALA A 56 -1.83 16.96 13.39
CA ALA A 56 -2.37 18.27 13.75
C ALA A 56 -1.85 19.43 12.88
N ALA A 57 -0.64 19.29 12.32
CA ALA A 57 -0.04 20.29 11.43
C ALA A 57 -0.47 20.14 9.95
N VAL A 58 -0.96 18.95 9.57
CA VAL A 58 -1.40 18.64 8.22
C VAL A 58 -2.86 19.05 8.04
N ASP A 59 -3.10 19.93 7.07
CA ASP A 59 -4.44 20.24 6.57
C ASP A 59 -4.75 19.33 5.36
N PRO A 60 -5.56 18.26 5.54
CA PRO A 60 -5.84 17.30 4.48
C PRO A 60 -6.62 17.94 3.31
N ASP A 61 -7.47 18.93 3.58
CA ASP A 61 -8.27 19.59 2.56
C ASP A 61 -7.40 20.51 1.71
N ALA A 62 -6.49 21.26 2.33
CA ALA A 62 -5.52 22.08 1.61
C ALA A 62 -4.55 21.21 0.78
N MET A 63 -4.12 20.06 1.30
CA MET A 63 -3.30 19.11 0.55
C MET A 63 -4.06 18.52 -0.63
N ALA A 64 -5.31 18.07 -0.43
CA ALA A 64 -6.15 17.55 -1.50
C ALA A 64 -6.40 18.60 -2.59
N ALA A 65 -6.69 19.85 -2.20
CA ALA A 65 -6.84 20.96 -3.12
C ALA A 65 -5.59 21.20 -3.96
N LYS A 66 -4.40 21.21 -3.34
CA LYS A 66 -3.12 21.34 -4.06
C LYS A 66 -2.86 20.17 -5.01
N VAL A 67 -3.21 18.94 -4.63
CA VAL A 67 -3.08 17.76 -5.51
C VAL A 67 -4.02 17.89 -6.72
N VAL A 68 -5.28 18.25 -6.51
CA VAL A 68 -6.25 18.48 -7.60
C VAL A 68 -5.79 19.61 -8.50
N GLU A 69 -5.30 20.71 -7.94
CA GLU A 69 -4.75 21.82 -8.70
C GLU A 69 -3.56 21.39 -9.55
N ARG A 70 -2.61 20.62 -8.98
CA ARG A 70 -1.47 20.07 -9.73
C ARG A 70 -1.93 19.16 -10.86
N LEU A 71 -2.93 18.30 -10.63
CA LEU A 71 -3.48 17.41 -11.65
C LEU A 71 -4.20 18.17 -12.78
N ARG A 72 -4.80 19.33 -12.49
CA ARG A 72 -5.42 20.19 -13.52
C ARG A 72 -4.38 20.91 -14.38
N HIS A 73 -3.25 21.29 -13.80
CA HIS A 73 -2.20 22.05 -14.49
C HIS A 73 -1.13 21.18 -15.17
N LYS A 74 -1.03 19.89 -14.82
CA LYS A 74 -0.18 18.96 -15.56
C LYS A 74 -0.81 18.77 -16.95
N PRO A 75 -0.11 19.14 -18.05
CA PRO A 75 -0.64 18.88 -19.37
C PRO A 75 -0.90 17.38 -19.48
N ARG A 76 -2.12 17.01 -19.90
CA ARG A 76 -2.41 15.65 -20.37
C ARG A 76 -1.58 15.44 -21.63
N VAL A 77 -0.31 15.11 -21.46
CA VAL A 77 0.47 14.45 -22.50
C VAL A 77 -0.20 13.10 -22.68
N LEU A 78 -1.17 13.07 -23.58
CA LEU A 78 -1.68 11.87 -24.20
C LEU A 78 -0.75 11.59 -25.38
N PRO A 79 0.30 10.75 -25.26
CA PRO A 79 1.02 10.27 -26.42
C PRO A 79 0.22 9.14 -27.08
N PHE A 80 -1.06 9.33 -27.38
CA PHE A 80 -1.89 8.27 -27.97
C PHE A 80 -2.81 8.83 -29.06
N ARG A 81 -2.19 9.40 -30.11
CA ARG A 81 -2.74 9.25 -31.46
C ARG A 81 -2.47 7.82 -31.92
N ARG A 82 -3.28 6.85 -31.49
CA ARG A 82 -3.34 5.54 -32.15
C ARG A 82 -4.43 5.56 -33.23
N PRO A 83 -4.15 5.06 -34.44
CA PRO A 83 -5.09 5.09 -35.56
C PRO A 83 -6.32 4.21 -35.27
N GLY A 84 -7.49 4.67 -35.75
CA GLY A 84 -8.84 4.21 -35.40
C GLY A 84 -9.24 2.77 -35.76
N TRP A 85 -8.32 1.80 -35.74
CA TRP A 85 -8.64 0.39 -35.99
C TRP A 85 -9.08 -0.40 -34.76
N TRP A 86 -8.80 0.09 -33.54
CA TRP A 86 -9.16 -0.61 -32.29
C TRP A 86 -10.62 -0.39 -31.86
N ALA A 87 -11.32 0.62 -32.41
CA ALA A 87 -12.71 0.89 -32.07
C ALA A 87 -13.67 -0.23 -32.52
N ALA A 88 -13.30 -1.00 -33.54
CA ALA A 88 -14.08 -2.15 -34.00
C ALA A 88 -14.04 -3.34 -33.01
N GLY A 89 -12.97 -3.48 -32.22
CA GLY A 89 -12.85 -4.55 -31.23
C GLY A 89 -13.66 -4.32 -29.95
N LEU A 90 -13.75 -3.06 -29.49
CA LEU A 90 -14.46 -2.71 -28.25
C LEU A 90 -15.99 -2.82 -28.36
N ALA A 91 -16.56 -2.58 -29.55
CA ALA A 91 -18.00 -2.75 -29.77
C ALA A 91 -18.44 -4.22 -29.64
N ALA A 92 -17.59 -5.17 -30.05
CA ALA A 92 -17.89 -6.60 -29.94
C ALA A 92 -17.86 -7.08 -28.48
N ALA A 93 -16.94 -6.57 -27.66
CA ALA A 93 -16.86 -6.91 -26.24
C ALA A 93 -18.07 -6.39 -25.44
N ALA A 94 -18.53 -5.16 -25.71
CA ALA A 94 -19.72 -4.62 -25.05
C ALA A 94 -20.99 -5.40 -25.41
N ALA A 95 -21.13 -5.85 -26.65
CA ALA A 95 -22.26 -6.70 -27.07
C ALA A 95 -22.24 -8.09 -26.40
N ALA A 96 -21.05 -8.67 -26.20
CA ALA A 96 -20.89 -9.95 -25.49
C ALA A 96 -21.28 -9.84 -24.01
N ILE A 97 -20.94 -8.73 -23.35
CA ILE A 97 -21.32 -8.47 -21.95
C ILE A 97 -22.85 -8.30 -21.82
N VAL A 98 -23.49 -7.57 -22.74
CA VAL A 98 -24.97 -7.39 -22.72
C VAL A 98 -25.71 -8.71 -23.01
N LEU A 99 -25.15 -9.59 -23.84
CA LEU A 99 -25.69 -10.94 -24.07
C LEU A 99 -25.52 -11.86 -22.86
N LEU A 100 -24.43 -11.71 -22.09
CA LEU A 100 -24.21 -12.43 -20.83
C LEU A 100 -25.07 -11.89 -19.68
N LEU A 101 -25.45 -10.62 -19.71
CA LEU A 101 -26.29 -9.94 -18.71
C LEU A 101 -27.76 -9.77 -19.14
N GLY A 102 -28.22 -10.53 -20.12
CA GLY A 102 -29.64 -10.59 -20.51
C GLY A 102 -30.51 -11.38 -19.52
N PRO A 103 -31.81 -11.08 -19.41
CA PRO A 103 -32.56 -11.13 -18.16
C PRO A 103 -33.08 -12.53 -17.83
N PHE A 104 -32.52 -13.17 -16.81
CA PHE A 104 -33.19 -14.24 -16.09
C PHE A 104 -33.93 -13.63 -14.90
N GLY A 105 -35.27 -13.67 -15.00
CA GLY A 105 -36.18 -13.24 -13.95
C GLY A 105 -36.13 -14.14 -12.71
N ASP A 106 -36.65 -13.55 -11.63
CA ASP A 106 -37.21 -14.17 -10.42
C ASP A 106 -36.62 -15.49 -9.93
N ARG A 107 -35.83 -15.40 -8.85
CA ARG A 107 -35.91 -16.38 -7.78
C ARG A 107 -35.54 -15.80 -6.42
N GLU A 108 -36.49 -15.93 -5.51
CA GLU A 108 -36.50 -15.53 -4.11
C GLU A 108 -35.41 -16.20 -3.24
N THR A 109 -34.90 -15.38 -2.30
CA THR A 109 -34.51 -15.64 -0.90
C THR A 109 -33.43 -16.69 -0.56
N GLY A 110 -32.31 -16.20 0.00
CA GLY A 110 -31.37 -16.97 0.82
C GLY A 110 -30.36 -16.05 1.52
N ALA A 111 -30.29 -16.12 2.85
CA ALA A 111 -29.59 -15.18 3.72
C ALA A 111 -28.08 -15.46 3.87
N GLY A 112 -27.27 -14.39 3.78
CA GLY A 112 -25.89 -14.22 4.31
C GLY A 112 -24.75 -15.02 3.62
N PRO A 113 -23.45 -14.68 3.83
CA PRO A 113 -22.85 -13.56 4.57
C PRO A 113 -21.95 -12.64 3.71
N SER A 114 -21.53 -11.52 4.32
CA SER A 114 -20.43 -10.59 3.96
C SER A 114 -19.78 -10.71 2.58
N ALA A 115 -20.05 -9.71 1.73
CA ALA A 115 -19.21 -9.40 0.58
C ALA A 115 -17.84 -8.89 1.07
N GLU A 116 -16.91 -9.81 1.26
CA GLU A 116 -15.49 -9.52 1.23
C GLU A 116 -15.17 -9.04 -0.18
N ILE A 117 -14.88 -7.75 -0.34
CA ILE A 117 -14.41 -7.19 -1.61
C ILE A 117 -12.98 -7.68 -1.79
N VAL A 118 -12.85 -8.93 -2.26
CA VAL A 118 -11.60 -9.47 -2.75
C VAL A 118 -11.28 -8.71 -4.03
N TRP A 119 -10.25 -7.88 -3.97
CA TRP A 119 -9.69 -7.21 -5.14
C TRP A 119 -8.94 -8.26 -5.98
N LEU A 120 -9.68 -9.16 -6.62
CA LEU A 120 -9.16 -10.08 -7.62
C LEU A 120 -8.76 -9.25 -8.83
N VAL A 121 -7.45 -9.03 -8.97
CA VAL A 121 -6.82 -8.59 -10.22
C VAL A 121 -6.97 -9.78 -11.19
N PRO A 122 -7.91 -9.75 -12.15
CA PRO A 122 -8.26 -10.93 -12.94
C PRO A 122 -7.14 -11.37 -13.91
N GLU A 123 -6.09 -10.57 -14.01
CA GLU A 123 -5.01 -10.72 -14.99
C GLU A 123 -3.84 -11.57 -14.46
N LEU A 124 -3.88 -12.00 -13.18
CA LEU A 124 -2.87 -12.88 -12.59
C LEU A 124 -3.28 -14.36 -12.52
N ASP A 125 -4.57 -14.66 -12.63
CA ASP A 125 -5.12 -16.02 -12.48
C ASP A 125 -4.95 -16.88 -13.75
N SER A 126 -4.47 -16.28 -14.86
CA SER A 126 -4.20 -16.96 -16.12
C SER A 126 -2.72 -17.19 -16.41
N LEU A 127 -1.81 -16.82 -15.50
CA LEU A 127 -0.38 -17.05 -15.67
C LEU A 127 -0.05 -18.46 -15.19
N GLU A 128 0.43 -19.31 -16.09
CA GLU A 128 0.95 -20.63 -15.71
C GLU A 128 2.14 -20.46 -14.74
N THR A 129 2.34 -21.41 -13.83
CA THR A 129 3.39 -21.38 -12.79
C THR A 129 4.79 -21.06 -13.35
N THR A 130 5.03 -21.41 -14.61
CA THR A 130 6.26 -21.14 -15.36
C THR A 130 6.43 -19.67 -15.75
N GLU A 131 5.36 -18.95 -16.07
CA GLU A 131 5.38 -17.53 -16.41
C GLU A 131 5.54 -16.66 -15.15
N LEU A 132 4.93 -17.10 -14.04
CA LEU A 132 5.15 -16.53 -12.70
C LEU A 132 6.62 -16.62 -12.27
N LEU A 133 7.29 -17.74 -12.55
CA LEU A 133 8.73 -17.91 -12.31
C LEU A 133 9.59 -17.01 -13.20
N LEU A 134 9.15 -16.70 -14.43
CA LEU A 134 9.84 -15.78 -15.33
C LEU A 134 9.76 -14.33 -14.82
N VAL A 135 8.60 -13.91 -14.31
CA VAL A 135 8.44 -12.59 -13.69
C VAL A 135 9.24 -12.52 -12.38
N LEU A 136 9.19 -13.55 -11.54
CA LEU A 136 10.00 -13.60 -10.32
C LEU A 136 11.51 -13.60 -10.60
N ASN A 137 11.97 -14.27 -11.66
CA ASN A 137 13.38 -14.23 -12.08
C ASN A 137 13.76 -12.91 -12.76
N SER A 138 12.84 -12.14 -13.34
CA SER A 138 13.17 -10.79 -13.83
C SER A 138 13.36 -9.78 -12.70
N PHE A 139 12.95 -10.12 -11.47
CA PHE A 139 13.25 -9.36 -10.26
C PHE A 139 14.55 -9.84 -9.56
N ASP A 140 15.34 -10.73 -10.18
CA ASP A 140 16.57 -11.24 -9.56
C ASP A 140 17.55 -10.10 -9.21
N PRO A 141 17.84 -9.87 -7.91
CA PRO A 141 18.81 -8.89 -7.47
C PRO A 141 20.27 -9.36 -7.62
N ALA A 142 20.54 -10.49 -8.29
CA ALA A 142 21.88 -11.04 -8.49
C ALA A 142 22.75 -10.31 -9.55
N ALA A 143 22.51 -9.02 -9.80
CA ALA A 143 23.60 -8.15 -10.22
C ALA A 143 24.54 -7.98 -9.02
N PRO A 144 25.88 -7.96 -9.19
CA PRO A 144 26.75 -7.66 -8.07
C PRO A 144 26.26 -6.34 -7.47
N ALA A 145 25.85 -6.38 -6.21
CA ALA A 145 25.57 -5.20 -5.42
C ALA A 145 26.88 -4.40 -5.39
N SER A 146 27.09 -3.58 -6.42
CA SER A 146 27.67 -2.26 -6.19
C SER A 146 26.73 -1.67 -5.17
N VAL A 147 27.17 -1.71 -3.93
CA VAL A 147 26.52 -1.05 -2.81
C VAL A 147 26.51 0.42 -3.21
N MET A 148 25.51 0.82 -4.00
CA MET A 148 25.01 2.17 -3.96
C MET A 148 24.43 2.27 -2.57
N VAL A 149 25.30 2.68 -1.64
CA VAL A 149 24.90 3.40 -0.45
C VAL A 149 23.96 4.46 -0.99
N VAL A 150 22.65 4.21 -0.92
CA VAL A 150 21.66 5.24 -1.18
C VAL A 150 21.92 6.23 -0.05
N PRO A 151 22.52 7.41 -0.33
CA PRO A 151 22.66 8.41 0.71
C PRO A 151 21.24 8.70 1.18
N PHE A 152 21.07 8.86 2.49
CA PHE A 152 19.78 9.25 3.05
C PHE A 152 19.23 10.43 2.23
N ILE A 153 17.96 10.37 1.82
CA ILE A 153 17.32 11.34 0.91
C ILE A 153 17.46 12.79 1.42
N ASP A 154 17.66 12.96 2.73
CA ASP A 154 17.89 14.24 3.38
C ASP A 154 19.26 14.88 3.09
N ASP A 155 20.26 14.10 2.62
CA ASP A 155 21.61 14.58 2.30
C ASP A 155 21.86 14.74 0.78
N LEU A 156 20.87 14.44 -0.06
CA LEU A 156 21.00 14.57 -1.51
C LEU A 156 20.88 16.02 -1.95
N GLU A 157 21.93 16.54 -2.60
CA GLU A 157 21.86 17.87 -3.19
C GLU A 157 20.80 17.91 -4.30
N ARG A 158 20.20 19.08 -4.51
CA ARG A 158 19.10 19.26 -5.49
C ARG A 158 19.42 18.67 -6.87
N GLN A 159 20.68 18.75 -7.27
CA GLN A 159 21.16 18.29 -8.57
C GLN A 159 21.23 16.76 -8.69
N GLU A 160 21.48 16.06 -7.57
CA GLU A 160 21.53 14.60 -7.50
C GLU A 160 20.10 14.03 -7.43
N LEU A 161 19.21 14.72 -6.71
CA LEU A 161 17.78 14.38 -6.69
C LEU A 161 17.15 14.45 -8.10
N GLU A 162 17.51 15.47 -8.89
CA GLU A 162 17.06 15.62 -10.27
C GLU A 162 17.56 14.46 -11.16
N GLN A 163 18.80 13.99 -10.96
CA GLN A 163 19.33 12.85 -11.72
C GLN A 163 18.64 11.53 -11.37
N VAL A 164 18.36 11.29 -10.09
CA VAL A 164 17.62 10.09 -9.66
C VAL A 164 16.19 10.11 -10.21
N LEU A 165 15.52 11.25 -10.15
CA LEU A 165 14.17 11.42 -10.72
C LEU A 165 14.18 11.21 -12.24
N GLN A 166 15.17 11.75 -12.95
CA GLN A 166 15.28 11.60 -14.40
C GLN A 166 15.62 10.16 -14.83
N ALA A 167 16.36 9.42 -14.00
CA ALA A 167 16.62 8.00 -14.23
C ALA A 167 15.37 7.12 -14.02
N TRP A 168 14.41 7.58 -13.21
CA TRP A 168 13.16 6.84 -12.93
C TRP A 168 12.01 7.22 -13.86
N GLU A 169 12.05 8.41 -14.48
CA GLU A 169 11.06 8.87 -15.47
C GLU A 169 11.34 8.38 -16.91
N GLY A 170 12.22 7.38 -17.08
CA GLY A 170 12.60 6.79 -18.37
C GLY A 170 11.46 6.52 -19.35
#